data_AF-A0A8S2UZL5-F1
#
_entry.id   AF-A0A8S2UZL5-F1
#
_cell.length_a   1.000
_cell.length_b   1.000
_cell.length_c   1.000
_cell.angle_alpha   90.00
_cell.angle_beta   90.00
_cell.angle_gamma   90.00
#
_symmetry.space_group_name_H-M   'P 1'
#
loop_
_entity.id
_entity.type
_entity.pdbx_description
1 polymer ?
#
loop_
_entity_poly.entity_id
_entity_poly.type
_entity_poly.pdbx_seq_one_letter_code
_entity_poly.pdbx_strand_id
1 'polypeptide(L)' 'MELSKRGEVVAVTGDGTNDAPALKQADLGIAMAAGTDVAREAGDMILLDNNFSSIIKAIETGRLLRDNLKKV' A
#
# COMPACT_ATOMS: atom_id res chain seq x y z
N MET A 1 -8.47 10.75 -4.88
CA MET A 1 -9.45 10.08 -3.97
C MET A 1 -10.85 9.85 -4.56
N GLU A 2 -11.06 10.04 -5.87
CA GLU A 2 -12.38 9.77 -6.48
C GLU A 2 -12.79 8.29 -6.38
N LEU A 3 -11.83 7.36 -6.45
CA LEU A 3 -12.06 5.92 -6.26
C LEU A 3 -12.56 5.60 -4.85
N SER A 4 -11.95 6.19 -3.82
CA SER A 4 -12.40 6.04 -2.42
C SER A 4 -13.82 6.59 -2.24
N LYS A 5 -14.16 7.73 -2.86
CA LYS A 5 -15.54 8.26 -2.84
C LYS A 5 -16.57 7.34 -3.50
N ARG A 6 -16.13 6.49 -4.43
CA ARG A 6 -16.96 5.47 -5.08
C ARG A 6 -17.08 4.18 -4.26
N GLY A 7 -16.46 4.11 -3.09
CA GLY A 7 -16.48 2.95 -2.21
C GLY A 7 -15.46 1.86 -2.58
N GLU A 8 -14.50 2.17 -3.46
CA GLU A 8 -13.41 1.25 -3.78
C GLU A 8 -12.35 1.26 -2.68
N VAL A 9 -11.72 0.11 -2.44
CA VAL A 9 -10.53 0.01 -1.59
C VAL A 9 -9.32 0.42 -2.41
N VAL A 10 -8.63 1.48 -1.99
CA VAL A 10 -7.55 2.11 -2.75
C VAL A 10 -6.21 1.90 -2.06
N ALA A 11 -5.30 1.24 -2.76
CA ALA A 11 -3.88 1.26 -2.42
C ALA A 11 -3.15 2.29 -3.27
N VAL A 12 -2.25 3.07 -2.66
CA VAL A 12 -1.37 4.04 -3.34
C VAL A 12 0.06 3.63 -3.12
N THR A 13 0.90 3.77 -4.15
CA THR A 13 2.34 3.56 -4.04
C THR A 13 3.08 4.83 -4.43
N GLY A 14 4.22 5.09 -3.76
CA GLY A 14 5.02 6.29 -3.98
C GLY A 14 6.38 6.21 -3.31
N ASP A 15 7.26 7.12 -3.70
CA ASP A 15 8.65 7.20 -3.25
C ASP A 15 9.05 8.65 -2.93
N GLY A 16 8.31 9.64 -3.39
CA GLY A 16 8.60 11.05 -3.20
C GLY A 16 7.85 11.70 -2.04
N THR A 17 8.38 12.83 -1.56
CA THR A 17 7.71 13.69 -0.56
C THR A 17 6.34 14.18 -1.06
N ASN A 18 6.19 14.35 -2.37
CA ASN A 18 4.92 14.74 -3.01
C ASN A 18 3.86 13.65 -2.91
N ASP A 19 4.25 12.39 -2.74
CA ASP A 19 3.32 11.25 -2.64
C ASP A 19 2.83 11.07 -1.20
N ALA A 20 3.51 11.63 -0.21
CA ALA A 20 3.18 11.47 1.20
C ALA A 20 1.72 11.81 1.55
N PRO A 21 1.10 12.90 1.05
CA PRO A 21 -0.31 13.15 1.28
C PRO A 21 -1.21 12.05 0.71
N ALA A 22 -0.89 11.53 -0.47
CA ALA A 22 -1.70 10.50 -1.13
C ALA A 22 -1.51 9.12 -0.48
N LEU A 23 -0.29 8.77 -0.10
CA LEU A 23 0.04 7.58 0.69
C LEU A 23 -0.74 7.57 2.00
N LYS A 24 -0.78 8.72 2.70
CA LYS A 24 -1.48 8.84 3.98
C LYS A 24 -3.01 8.81 3.84
N GLN A 25 -3.53 9.25 2.71
CA GLN A 25 -4.98 9.28 2.46
C GLN A 25 -5.53 7.90 2.04
N ALA A 26 -4.71 7.07 1.39
CA ALA A 26 -5.11 5.77 0.87
C ALA A 26 -5.58 4.82 1.99
N ASP A 27 -6.36 3.81 1.63
CA ASP A 27 -6.68 2.70 2.55
C ASP A 27 -5.44 1.86 2.86
N LEU A 28 -4.47 1.85 1.94
CA LEU A 28 -3.14 1.28 2.12
C LEU A 28 -2.08 2.09 1.36
N GLY A 29 -1.20 2.78 2.08
CA GLY A 29 -0.02 3.44 1.52
C GLY A 29 1.18 2.50 1.42
N ILE A 30 1.79 2.39 0.23
CA ILE A 30 2.94 1.52 -0.04
C ILE A 30 4.14 2.35 -0.47
N ALA A 31 5.09 2.55 0.43
CA ALA A 31 6.32 3.29 0.16
C ALA A 31 7.44 2.39 -0.38
N MET A 32 8.30 2.94 -1.23
CA MET A 32 9.53 2.24 -1.66
C MET A 32 10.66 2.48 -0.65
N ALA A 33 11.48 1.47 -0.37
CA ALA A 33 12.61 1.62 0.55
C ALA A 33 13.67 2.61 0.06
N ALA A 34 13.82 2.77 -1.26
CA ALA A 34 14.66 3.78 -1.88
C ALA A 34 14.03 5.19 -1.92
N GLY A 35 12.77 5.33 -1.51
CA GLY A 35 12.07 6.61 -1.46
C GLY A 35 12.55 7.52 -0.35
N THR A 36 12.09 8.77 -0.38
CA THR A 36 12.35 9.79 0.64
C THR A 36 11.86 9.35 2.02
N ASP A 37 12.51 9.84 3.08
CA ASP A 37 12.09 9.57 4.46
C ASP A 37 10.62 9.91 4.69
N VAL A 38 10.17 11.03 4.16
CA VAL A 38 8.77 11.48 4.27
C VAL A 38 7.80 10.50 3.59
N ALA A 39 8.15 9.93 2.44
CA ALA A 39 7.32 8.92 1.79
C ALA A 39 7.25 7.64 2.63
N ARG A 40 8.39 7.21 3.19
CA ARG A 40 8.47 5.99 4.03
C ARG A 40 7.73 6.13 5.35
N GLU A 41 7.73 7.31 5.97
CA GLU A 41 6.93 7.59 7.17
C GLU A 41 5.43 7.73 6.88
N ALA A 42 5.07 8.17 5.67
CA ALA A 42 3.66 8.34 5.29
C ALA A 42 2.97 7.02 4.91
N GLY A 43 3.71 6.02 4.42
CA GLY A 43 3.20 4.72 4.02
C GLY A 43 2.98 3.75 5.18
N ASP A 44 2.02 2.84 5.04
CA ASP A 44 1.71 1.77 6.00
C ASP A 44 2.57 0.51 5.75
N MET A 45 3.03 0.32 4.51
CA MET A 45 3.88 -0.79 4.09
C MET A 45 5.11 -0.25 3.34
N ILE A 46 6.27 -0.85 3.55
CA ILE A 46 7.51 -0.50 2.84
C ILE A 46 7.99 -1.68 2.00
N LEU A 47 8.21 -1.45 0.71
CA LEU A 47 8.84 -2.42 -0.20
C LEU A 47 10.35 -2.35 -0.08
N LEU A 48 10.93 -3.27 0.71
CA LEU A 48 12.36 -3.33 0.99
C LEU A 48 13.22 -3.69 -0.24
N ASP A 49 12.66 -4.46 -1.17
CA ASP A 49 13.34 -4.91 -2.39
C ASP A 49 13.18 -3.94 -3.57
N ASN A 50 12.43 -2.85 -3.38
CA ASN A 50 12.06 -1.89 -4.43
C ASN A 50 11.41 -2.54 -5.67
N ASN A 51 10.75 -3.70 -5.51
CA ASN A 51 10.13 -4.43 -6.61
C ASN A 51 8.59 -4.43 -6.49
N PHE A 52 7.92 -3.83 -7.46
CA PHE A 52 6.45 -3.81 -7.54
C PHE A 52 5.82 -5.21 -7.59
N SER A 53 6.54 -6.23 -8.05
CA SER A 53 6.07 -7.62 -8.04
C SER A 53 5.75 -8.14 -6.64
N SER A 54 6.37 -7.56 -5.60
CA SER A 54 6.11 -7.91 -4.20
C SER A 54 4.71 -7.47 -3.74
N ILE A 55 4.12 -6.46 -4.39
CA ILE A 55 2.71 -6.08 -4.16
C ILE A 55 1.77 -7.21 -4.60
N ILE A 56 2.04 -7.88 -5.72
CA ILE A 56 1.22 -9.01 -6.20
C ILE A 56 1.21 -10.14 -5.17
N LYS A 57 2.40 -10.48 -4.65
CA LYS A 57 2.54 -11.49 -3.59
C LYS A 57 1.80 -11.09 -2.30
N ALA A 58 1.86 -9.81 -1.93
CA ALA A 58 1.16 -9.29 -0.75
C ALA A 58 -0.36 -9.38 -0.92
N ILE A 59 -0.90 -9.06 -2.10
CA ILE A 59 -2.32 -9.19 -2.41
C ILE A 59 -2.77 -10.65 -2.33
N GLU A 60 -2.01 -11.57 -2.92
CA GLU A 60 -2.31 -13.01 -2.89
C GLU A 60 -2.34 -13.53 -1.45
N THR A 61 -1.31 -13.21 -0.67
CA THR A 61 -1.20 -13.60 0.74
C THR A 61 -2.35 -13.04 1.58
N GLY A 62 -2.70 -11.76 1.37
CA GLY A 62 -3.80 -11.11 2.08
C GLY A 62 -5.17 -11.74 1.79
N ARG A 63 -5.41 -12.15 0.53
CA ARG A 63 -6.64 -12.86 0.16
C ARG A 63 -6.73 -14.24 0.82
N LEU A 64 -5.62 -15.01 0.79
CA LEU A 64 -5.54 -16.31 1.46
C LEU A 64 -5.79 -16.20 2.98
N LEU A 65 -5.17 -15.21 3.63
CA LEU A 65 -5.36 -14.97 5.06
C LEU A 65 -6.82 -14.64 5.37
N ARG A 66 -7.43 -13.72 4.62
CA ARG A 66 -8.84 -13.33 4.77
C ARG A 66 -9.77 -14.53 4.64
N ASP A 67 -9.54 -15.38 3.65
CA ASP A 67 -10.39 -16.54 3.40
C ASP A 67 -10.22 -17.61 4.50
N ASN A 68 -9.04 -17.72 5.10
CA ASN A 68 -8.81 -18.59 6.26
C ASN A 68 -9.48 -18.05 7.54
N LEU A 69 -9.44 -16.73 7.76
CA LEU A 69 -10.11 -16.11 8.91
C LEU A 69 -11.64 -16.27 8.87
N LYS A 70 -12.24 -16.38 7.68
CA LYS A 70 -13.69 -16.65 7.53
C LYS A 70 -14.09 -18.10 7.81
N LYS A 71 -13.14 -19.04 7.87
CA LYS A 71 -13.41 -20.46 8.13
C LYS A 71 -13.40 -20.80 9.63
N VAL A 72 -12.93 -19.89 10.47
CA VAL A 72 -12.93 -19.98 11.93
C VAL A 72 -14.21 -19.34 12.45
#